data_AF-E1ZAY2-F1
#
_entry.id   AF-E1ZAY2-F1
#
_cell.length_a   1.000
_cell.length_b   1.000
_cell.length_c   1.000
_cell.angle_alpha   90.00
_cell.angle_beta   90.00
_cell.angle_gamma   90.00
#
_symmetry.space_group_name_H-M   'P 1'
#
loop_
_entity.id
_entity.type
_entity.pdbx_description
1 polymer ?
#
loop_
_entity_poly.entity_id
_entity_poly.type
_entity_poly.pdbx_seq_one_letter_code
_entity_poly.pdbx_strand_id
1 'polypeptide(L)'
;MEPALDGSDGAGAPELMEGLYASESTLHSSVAFLRNTLAGLGFCQDLNLLSTEPSDVVSTCNTIYGLLLQHQKDCKFREQLKQDMHRLRLDMGVADKERGRLEARLAAKEREIGGLTNKAKAAGEQHREELKAAKKEAEDLQKKASGRGWVTGCERRIVQMQHEIKRKEKEYERLQERLAHYLADKKRSEKAALDMAGKLTQQLQARLGWCGVWGWGWRADQAGARGGRGGAAAALRSDEGLKAVVAAYEAKQVELGKENRDLKAALASLQAEYKDVLNRQVRRQQEDASTSVAAAAADDAFLQSVPSMSEEELRAELAARSKKLQRRTSNLASLSASEADFATPGEQRLFRDLQTTQSVIHDQERLLTAVLASLRSSQQAKESLHQADMRRMAQHYQAQLAAAESEIQRAKAQQAEAAQGEVDALREQLLEVKGVLQQRAEAELAAARAEAEAAAAELRAQLAEAQAAEQAAGARAAAAAAAAEREAAERRRVEEDRGGERAGLAAQQEAAVVAQQRFELVKKHYEALLRQYAPGIGAGIFLERAISRKASEMADLEMQDSAAAREGTIPAALSQR
;
A
#
# COMPACT_ATOMS: atom_id res chain seq x y z
N MET A 1 1.71 -30.43 12.08
CA MET A 1 1.89 -31.71 11.36
C MET A 1 3.11 -31.55 10.48
N GLU A 2 4.26 -31.94 11.01
CA GLU A 2 5.46 -32.17 10.21
C GLU A 2 5.32 -33.54 9.51
N PRO A 3 5.88 -33.70 8.31
CA PRO A 3 6.44 -34.98 7.91
C PRO A 3 7.91 -35.00 8.35
N ALA A 4 8.20 -35.75 9.42
CA ALA A 4 9.57 -36.17 9.70
C ALA A 4 10.01 -37.07 8.54
N LEU A 5 10.98 -36.61 7.75
CA LEU A 5 11.63 -37.45 6.74
C LEU A 5 12.90 -38.04 7.34
N ASP A 6 12.83 -39.36 7.51
CA ASP A 6 13.91 -40.26 7.92
C ASP A 6 15.30 -39.79 7.51
N GLY A 7 16.18 -39.69 8.50
CA GLY A 7 17.62 -39.75 8.26
C GLY A 7 17.97 -41.18 7.87
N SER A 8 17.93 -41.48 6.57
CA SER A 8 18.38 -42.77 6.05
C SER A 8 19.87 -42.97 6.34
N ASP A 9 20.13 -43.85 7.31
CA ASP A 9 21.39 -44.50 7.66
C ASP A 9 22.62 -44.07 6.87
N GLY A 10 23.52 -43.35 7.56
CA GLY A 10 24.88 -43.21 7.09
C GLY A 10 25.51 -44.59 6.91
N ALA A 11 25.99 -44.88 5.70
CA ALA A 11 26.76 -46.08 5.43
C ALA A 11 27.91 -46.14 6.43
N GLY A 12 27.82 -47.11 7.36
CA GLY A 12 28.76 -47.21 8.47
C GLY A 12 30.18 -47.34 7.95
N ALA A 13 31.05 -46.41 8.34
CA ALA A 13 32.46 -46.73 8.43
C ALA A 13 32.55 -47.94 9.38
N PRO A 14 33.09 -49.10 8.95
CA PRO A 14 33.15 -50.25 9.81
C PRO A 14 33.98 -49.88 11.04
N GLU A 15 33.41 -50.05 12.23
CA GLU A 15 34.18 -49.96 13.46
C GLU A 15 35.38 -50.88 13.33
N LEU A 16 36.57 -50.30 13.36
CA LEU A 16 37.83 -51.02 13.29
C LEU A 16 38.00 -51.79 14.60
N MET A 17 37.41 -52.98 14.64
CA MET A 17 37.44 -53.86 15.80
C MET A 17 38.89 -54.25 16.09
N GLU A 18 39.46 -53.62 17.12
CA GLU A 18 40.82 -53.88 17.57
C GLU A 18 40.96 -55.35 17.98
N GLY A 19 41.66 -56.15 17.16
CA GLY A 19 41.96 -57.54 17.52
C GLY A 19 42.35 -58.49 16.39
N LEU A 20 41.92 -58.27 15.13
CA LEU A 20 42.08 -59.26 14.06
C LEU A 20 42.83 -58.80 12.79
N TYR A 21 43.60 -57.71 12.86
CA TYR A 21 44.20 -57.07 11.68
C TYR A 21 45.33 -57.84 10.97
N ALA A 22 45.81 -58.96 11.55
CA ALA A 22 46.93 -59.73 11.01
C ALA A 22 46.83 -61.24 11.32
N SER A 23 45.77 -61.91 10.85
CA SER A 23 45.83 -63.37 10.70
C SER A 23 46.51 -63.71 9.36
N GLU A 24 47.12 -64.89 9.25
CA GLU A 24 47.80 -65.32 8.02
C GLU A 24 46.85 -65.34 6.80
N SER A 25 45.56 -65.64 7.02
CA SER A 25 44.52 -65.60 6.00
C SER A 25 44.04 -64.19 5.66
N THR A 26 44.00 -63.24 6.62
CA THR A 26 43.60 -61.85 6.34
C THR A 26 44.73 -61.00 5.78
N LEU A 27 46.00 -61.35 6.05
CA LEU A 27 47.19 -60.67 5.53
C LEU A 27 47.26 -60.69 3.99
N HIS A 28 46.97 -61.83 3.36
CA HIS A 28 46.94 -61.89 1.89
C HIS A 28 45.85 -60.99 1.30
N SER A 29 44.67 -60.96 1.92
CA SER A 29 43.56 -60.10 1.49
C SER A 29 43.84 -58.61 1.75
N SER A 30 44.46 -58.26 2.87
CA SER A 30 44.79 -56.86 3.21
C SER A 30 45.95 -56.32 2.37
N VAL A 31 46.97 -57.13 2.04
CA VAL A 31 48.03 -56.77 1.08
C VAL A 31 47.44 -56.58 -0.33
N ALA A 32 46.55 -57.46 -0.79
CA ALA A 32 45.87 -57.29 -2.08
C ALA A 32 44.97 -56.04 -2.11
N PHE A 33 44.24 -55.77 -1.03
CA PHE A 33 43.41 -54.57 -0.88
C PHE A 33 44.27 -53.29 -0.87
N LEU A 34 45.38 -53.27 -0.12
CA LEU A 34 46.33 -52.15 -0.11
C LEU A 34 46.93 -51.93 -1.49
N ARG A 35 47.41 -52.99 -2.17
CA ARG A 35 47.96 -52.91 -3.54
C ARG A 35 46.95 -52.30 -4.52
N ASN A 36 45.69 -52.73 -4.48
CA ASN A 36 44.63 -52.19 -5.33
C ASN A 36 44.23 -50.74 -4.95
N THR A 37 44.20 -50.41 -3.65
CA THR A 37 43.85 -49.07 -3.18
C THR A 37 44.95 -48.06 -3.49
N LEU A 38 46.21 -48.43 -3.30
CA LEU A 38 47.37 -47.62 -3.68
C LEU A 38 47.41 -47.40 -5.19
N ALA A 39 47.19 -48.45 -6.00
CA ALA A 39 47.07 -48.31 -7.44
C ALA A 39 45.92 -47.38 -7.86
N GLY A 40 44.74 -47.51 -7.23
CA GLY A 40 43.58 -46.63 -7.46
C GLY A 40 43.80 -45.17 -7.05
N LEU A 41 44.70 -44.92 -6.10
CA LEU A 41 45.14 -43.59 -5.68
C LEU A 41 46.38 -43.08 -6.46
N GLY A 42 46.88 -43.83 -7.45
CA GLY A 42 48.01 -43.44 -8.29
C GLY A 42 49.42 -43.72 -7.72
N PHE A 43 49.52 -44.51 -6.65
CA PHE A 43 50.80 -44.88 -6.03
C PHE A 43 51.35 -46.23 -6.55
N CYS A 44 52.67 -46.42 -6.41
CA CYS A 44 53.37 -47.65 -6.80
C CYS A 44 52.86 -48.87 -6.03
N GLN A 45 52.74 -50.01 -6.73
CA GLN A 45 52.07 -51.21 -6.20
C GLN A 45 52.89 -52.03 -5.19
N ASP A 46 54.22 -51.96 -5.25
CA ASP A 46 55.11 -52.85 -4.53
C ASP A 46 55.67 -52.18 -3.26
N LEU A 47 54.84 -52.18 -2.20
CA LEU A 47 55.20 -51.65 -0.88
C LEU A 47 56.00 -52.69 -0.06
N ASN A 48 57.23 -53.00 -0.49
CA ASN A 48 58.03 -54.06 0.12
C ASN A 48 58.83 -53.57 1.35
N LEU A 49 58.13 -53.44 2.48
CA LEU A 49 58.67 -53.01 3.78
C LEU A 49 59.79 -53.91 4.36
N LEU A 50 60.00 -55.10 3.80
CA LEU A 50 61.01 -56.07 4.25
C LEU A 50 62.20 -56.19 3.28
N SER A 51 62.20 -55.44 2.18
CA SER A 51 63.32 -55.46 1.22
C SER A 51 64.55 -54.77 1.77
N THR A 52 65.71 -55.40 1.65
CA THR A 52 67.01 -54.77 1.88
C THR A 52 67.59 -54.12 0.62
N GLU A 53 66.94 -54.24 -0.53
CA GLU A 53 67.36 -53.58 -1.77
C GLU A 53 67.05 -52.06 -1.71
N PRO A 54 68.04 -51.18 -1.96
CA PRO A 54 67.86 -49.74 -1.84
C PRO A 54 66.80 -49.16 -2.80
N SER A 55 66.54 -49.80 -3.95
CA SER A 55 65.48 -49.39 -4.88
C SER A 55 64.08 -49.50 -4.26
N ASP A 56 63.82 -50.63 -3.59
CA ASP A 56 62.51 -50.97 -3.02
C ASP A 56 62.24 -50.10 -1.79
N VAL A 57 63.28 -49.87 -0.98
CA VAL A 57 63.24 -48.95 0.16
C VAL A 57 62.91 -47.53 -0.31
N VAL A 58 63.55 -47.03 -1.38
CA VAL A 58 63.26 -45.70 -1.94
C VAL A 58 61.83 -45.62 -2.51
N SER A 59 61.38 -46.64 -3.25
CA SER A 59 59.99 -46.71 -3.76
C SER A 59 58.96 -46.68 -2.63
N THR A 60 59.21 -47.45 -1.57
CA THR A 60 58.36 -47.54 -0.38
C THR A 60 58.33 -46.22 0.39
N CYS A 61 59.49 -45.59 0.63
CA CYS A 61 59.61 -44.29 1.27
C CYS A 61 58.91 -43.17 0.47
N ASN A 62 59.07 -43.14 -0.86
CA ASN A 62 58.40 -42.15 -1.71
C ASN A 62 56.88 -42.33 -1.70
N THR A 63 56.40 -43.58 -1.69
CA THR A 63 54.97 -43.90 -1.58
C THR A 63 54.39 -43.45 -0.24
N ILE A 64 55.07 -43.76 0.87
CA ILE A 64 54.67 -43.32 2.22
C ILE A 64 54.70 -41.79 2.33
N TYR A 65 55.73 -41.13 1.80
CA TYR A 65 55.82 -39.66 1.79
C TYR A 65 54.69 -39.02 0.98
N GLY A 66 54.37 -39.58 -0.20
CA GLY A 66 53.25 -39.13 -1.03
C GLY A 66 51.90 -39.29 -0.32
N LEU A 67 51.65 -40.41 0.36
CA LEU A 67 50.46 -40.63 1.17
C LEU A 67 50.35 -39.63 2.34
N LEU A 68 51.44 -39.38 3.05
CA LEU A 68 51.48 -38.40 4.15
C LEU A 68 51.24 -36.98 3.65
N LEU A 69 51.82 -36.60 2.50
CA LEU A 69 51.61 -35.29 1.88
C LEU A 69 50.17 -35.13 1.39
N GLN A 70 49.58 -36.17 0.79
CA GLN A 70 48.18 -36.18 0.38
C GLN A 70 47.25 -36.07 1.59
N HIS A 71 47.48 -36.86 2.63
CA HIS A 71 46.72 -36.78 3.88
C HIS A 71 46.79 -35.37 4.51
N GLN A 72 47.95 -34.71 4.48
CA GLN A 72 48.08 -33.34 4.96
C GLN A 72 47.26 -32.33 4.13
N LYS A 73 47.20 -32.51 2.80
CA LYS A 73 46.34 -31.69 1.91
C LYS A 73 44.86 -31.95 2.20
N ASP A 74 44.45 -33.20 2.31
CA ASP A 74 43.07 -33.60 2.58
C ASP A 74 42.58 -33.08 3.95
N CYS A 75 43.43 -33.11 4.98
CA CYS A 75 43.12 -32.53 6.28
C CYS A 75 42.93 -31.00 6.20
N LYS A 76 43.82 -30.27 5.52
CA LYS A 76 43.67 -28.81 5.29
C LYS A 76 42.39 -28.49 4.52
N PHE A 77 42.07 -29.25 3.46
CA PHE A 77 40.86 -29.07 2.66
C PHE A 77 39.58 -29.36 3.48
N ARG A 78 39.59 -30.42 4.30
CA ARG A 78 38.49 -30.73 5.24
C ARG A 78 38.31 -29.65 6.32
N GLU A 79 39.39 -29.03 6.79
CA GLU A 79 39.33 -27.90 7.72
C GLU A 79 38.76 -26.63 7.06
N GLN A 80 39.20 -26.29 5.84
CA GLN A 80 38.65 -25.20 5.05
C GLN A 80 37.15 -25.39 4.80
N LEU A 81 36.75 -26.58 4.32
CA LEU A 81 35.33 -26.93 4.16
C LEU A 81 34.53 -26.75 5.45
N LYS A 82 35.05 -27.18 6.60
CA LYS A 82 34.37 -26.98 7.90
C LYS A 82 34.22 -25.49 8.26
N GLN A 83 35.23 -24.67 7.96
CA GLN A 83 35.19 -23.21 8.20
C GLN A 83 34.17 -22.52 7.28
N ASP A 84 34.17 -22.82 5.98
CA ASP A 84 33.22 -22.26 5.01
C ASP A 84 31.78 -22.70 5.33
N MET A 85 31.59 -23.98 5.67
CA MET A 85 30.30 -24.53 6.08
C MET A 85 29.80 -23.87 7.38
N HIS A 86 30.68 -23.60 8.36
CA HIS A 86 30.33 -22.82 9.55
C HIS A 86 29.96 -21.37 9.22
N ARG A 87 30.73 -20.69 8.37
CA ARG A 87 30.45 -19.33 7.90
C ARG A 87 29.09 -19.25 7.19
N LEU A 88 28.81 -20.15 6.26
CA LEU A 88 27.53 -20.20 5.54
C LEU A 88 26.33 -20.42 6.47
N ARG A 89 26.47 -21.19 7.57
CA ARG A 89 25.44 -21.28 8.62
C ARG A 89 25.20 -19.94 9.33
N LEU A 90 26.25 -19.15 9.59
CA LEU A 90 26.12 -17.84 10.20
C LEU A 90 25.45 -16.84 9.24
N ASP A 91 25.89 -16.81 7.98
CA ASP A 91 25.33 -15.95 6.92
C ASP A 91 23.84 -16.27 6.69
N MET A 92 23.48 -17.56 6.62
CA MET A 92 22.08 -18.02 6.57
C MET A 92 21.28 -17.57 7.80
N GLY A 93 21.84 -17.71 9.01
CA GLY A 93 21.21 -17.27 10.25
C GLY A 93 21.07 -15.74 10.40
N VAL A 94 21.82 -14.94 9.65
CA VAL A 94 21.60 -13.50 9.50
C VAL A 94 20.46 -13.24 8.51
N ALA A 95 20.50 -13.87 7.32
CA ALA A 95 19.47 -13.74 6.30
C ALA A 95 18.07 -14.14 6.83
N ASP A 96 17.97 -15.18 7.65
CA ASP A 96 16.71 -15.60 8.29
C ASP A 96 16.15 -14.55 9.26
N LYS A 97 17.01 -13.85 10.01
CA LYS A 97 16.58 -12.76 10.91
C LYS A 97 16.10 -11.54 10.12
N GLU A 98 16.77 -11.23 9.01
CA GLU A 98 16.35 -10.14 8.12
C GLU A 98 15.03 -10.48 7.42
N ARG A 99 14.87 -11.71 6.93
CA ARG A 99 13.61 -12.24 6.39
C ARG A 99 12.47 -12.08 7.39
N GLY A 100 12.61 -12.58 8.62
CA GLY A 100 11.58 -12.45 9.65
C GLY A 100 11.26 -10.98 10.01
N ARG A 101 12.25 -10.09 9.98
CA ARG A 101 12.05 -8.64 10.18
C ARG A 101 11.27 -7.99 9.04
N LEU A 102 11.51 -8.41 7.80
CA LEU A 102 10.78 -7.94 6.61
C LEU A 102 9.34 -8.48 6.59
N GLU A 103 9.14 -9.76 6.89
CA GLU A 103 7.81 -10.39 7.04
C GLU A 103 6.98 -9.66 8.12
N ALA A 104 7.57 -9.35 9.28
CA ALA A 104 6.88 -8.59 10.34
C ALA A 104 6.50 -7.15 9.90
N ARG A 105 7.35 -6.48 9.12
CA ARG A 105 7.05 -5.16 8.53
C ARG A 105 5.94 -5.24 7.48
N LEU A 106 5.95 -6.27 6.64
CA LEU A 106 4.92 -6.50 5.63
C LEU A 106 3.56 -6.73 6.29
N ALA A 107 3.48 -7.63 7.27
CA ALA A 107 2.26 -7.87 8.04
C ALA A 107 1.76 -6.63 8.82
N ALA A 108 2.65 -5.72 9.23
CA ALA A 108 2.26 -4.43 9.81
C ALA A 108 1.64 -3.51 8.74
N LYS A 109 2.26 -3.40 7.56
CA LYS A 109 1.76 -2.57 6.45
C LYS A 109 0.44 -3.08 5.88
N GLU A 110 0.24 -4.40 5.79
CA GLU A 110 -1.05 -4.98 5.40
C GLU A 110 -2.18 -4.60 6.36
N ARG A 111 -1.93 -4.60 7.68
CA ARG A 111 -2.89 -4.14 8.69
C ARG A 111 -3.19 -2.64 8.56
N GLU A 112 -2.18 -1.82 8.30
CA GLU A 112 -2.36 -0.39 8.04
C GLU A 112 -3.22 -0.14 6.79
N ILE A 113 -2.94 -0.86 5.68
CA ILE A 113 -3.72 -0.80 4.43
C ILE A 113 -5.16 -1.24 4.67
N GLY A 114 -5.39 -2.33 5.42
CA GLY A 114 -6.74 -2.76 5.80
C GLY A 114 -7.48 -1.70 6.62
N GLY A 115 -6.79 -1.08 7.58
CA GLY A 115 -7.33 0.01 8.40
C GLY A 115 -7.69 1.26 7.58
N LEU A 116 -6.81 1.69 6.67
CA LEU A 116 -7.07 2.82 5.76
C LEU A 116 -8.19 2.51 4.78
N THR A 117 -8.25 1.29 4.24
CA THR A 117 -9.33 0.84 3.34
C THR A 117 -10.68 0.88 4.04
N ASN A 118 -10.76 0.44 5.29
CA ASN A 118 -12.00 0.48 6.06
C ASN A 118 -12.42 1.91 6.42
N LYS A 119 -11.46 2.81 6.74
CA LYS A 119 -11.73 4.24 6.91
C LYS A 119 -12.25 4.90 5.62
N ALA A 120 -11.65 4.58 4.47
CA ALA A 120 -12.09 5.10 3.18
C ALA A 120 -13.50 4.62 2.80
N LYS A 121 -13.85 3.36 3.10
CA LYS A 121 -15.21 2.84 2.94
C LYS A 121 -16.20 3.59 3.83
N ALA A 122 -15.90 3.74 5.13
CA ALA A 122 -16.77 4.45 6.07
C ALA A 122 -16.99 5.92 5.67
N ALA A 123 -15.94 6.64 5.26
CA ALA A 123 -16.06 8.01 4.74
C ALA A 123 -16.89 8.05 3.44
N GLY A 124 -16.70 7.08 2.54
CA GLY A 124 -17.52 6.94 1.33
C GLY A 124 -18.99 6.64 1.60
N GLU A 125 -19.31 5.95 2.69
CA GLU A 125 -20.68 5.72 3.16
C GLU A 125 -21.28 6.99 3.78
N GLN A 126 -20.55 7.68 4.65
CA GLN A 126 -20.94 8.99 5.21
C GLN A 126 -21.26 10.00 4.10
N HIS A 127 -20.37 10.18 3.12
CA HIS A 127 -20.61 11.06 1.98
C HIS A 127 -21.83 10.65 1.13
N ARG A 128 -22.15 9.35 1.03
CA ARG A 128 -23.39 8.89 0.37
C ARG A 128 -24.64 9.23 1.19
N GLU A 129 -24.55 9.26 2.51
CA GLU A 129 -25.66 9.67 3.39
C GLU A 129 -25.87 11.19 3.35
N GLU A 130 -24.79 11.97 3.45
CA GLU A 130 -24.81 13.43 3.26
C GLU A 130 -25.44 13.82 1.91
N LEU A 131 -25.03 13.15 0.83
CA LEU A 131 -25.54 13.42 -0.52
C LEU A 131 -27.02 13.00 -0.66
N LYS A 132 -27.49 11.98 0.07
CA LYS A 132 -28.93 11.64 0.16
C LYS A 132 -29.70 12.69 0.98
N ALA A 133 -29.13 13.22 2.06
CA ALA A 133 -29.75 14.26 2.88
C ALA A 133 -29.91 15.56 2.08
N ALA A 134 -28.82 16.05 1.47
CA ALA A 134 -28.84 17.24 0.61
C ALA A 134 -29.83 17.11 -0.58
N LYS A 135 -29.97 15.91 -1.16
CA LYS A 135 -30.99 15.65 -2.19
C LYS A 135 -32.42 15.76 -1.65
N LYS A 136 -32.72 15.22 -0.46
CA LYS A 136 -34.04 15.37 0.18
C LYS A 136 -34.34 16.83 0.49
N GLU A 137 -33.37 17.57 1.00
CA GLU A 137 -33.52 19.01 1.26
C GLU A 137 -33.80 19.79 -0.03
N ALA A 138 -33.06 19.50 -1.11
CA ALA A 138 -33.30 20.08 -2.42
C ALA A 138 -34.70 19.74 -2.96
N GLU A 139 -35.16 18.49 -2.83
CA GLU A 139 -36.52 18.09 -3.20
C GLU A 139 -37.60 18.78 -2.36
N ASP A 140 -37.38 18.98 -1.06
CA ASP A 140 -38.36 19.62 -0.19
C ASP A 140 -38.41 21.14 -0.39
N LEU A 141 -37.26 21.77 -0.68
CA LEU A 141 -37.21 23.14 -1.18
C LEU A 141 -37.88 23.23 -2.55
N GLN A 142 -37.66 22.28 -3.46
CA GLN A 142 -38.34 22.23 -4.76
C GLN A 142 -39.84 22.03 -4.61
N LYS A 143 -40.33 21.21 -3.66
CA LYS A 143 -41.78 21.06 -3.38
C LYS A 143 -42.37 22.37 -2.87
N LYS A 144 -41.69 23.06 -1.95
CA LYS A 144 -42.10 24.37 -1.40
C LYS A 144 -42.08 25.49 -2.45
N ALA A 145 -41.07 25.52 -3.32
CA ALA A 145 -40.90 26.51 -4.39
C ALA A 145 -41.72 26.21 -5.64
N SER A 146 -42.01 24.93 -5.93
CA SER A 146 -42.96 24.56 -6.97
C SER A 146 -44.31 25.16 -6.65
N GLY A 147 -44.95 25.79 -7.65
CA GLY A 147 -46.20 26.53 -7.44
C GLY A 147 -47.27 25.75 -6.69
N ARG A 148 -47.32 24.41 -6.81
CA ARG A 148 -48.25 23.55 -6.05
C ARG A 148 -48.09 23.62 -4.52
N GLY A 149 -46.86 23.68 -3.99
CA GLY A 149 -46.62 23.81 -2.56
C GLY A 149 -47.10 25.16 -2.02
N TRP A 150 -46.79 26.23 -2.75
CA TRP A 150 -47.22 27.59 -2.43
C TRP A 150 -48.73 27.78 -2.58
N VAL A 151 -49.32 27.33 -3.69
CA VAL A 151 -50.77 27.37 -3.97
C VAL A 151 -51.55 26.64 -2.89
N THR A 152 -51.22 25.39 -2.55
CA THR A 152 -51.92 24.67 -1.46
C THR A 152 -51.71 25.34 -0.09
N GLY A 153 -50.59 26.02 0.14
CA GLY A 153 -50.35 26.84 1.33
C GLY A 153 -51.16 28.14 1.38
N CYS A 154 -51.43 28.76 0.23
CA CYS A 154 -52.29 29.94 0.12
C CYS A 154 -53.77 29.55 0.19
N GLU A 155 -54.18 28.46 -0.45
CA GLU A 155 -55.54 27.95 -0.48
C GLU A 155 -56.02 27.52 0.92
N ARG A 156 -55.17 26.83 1.70
CA ARG A 156 -55.44 26.56 3.14
C ARG A 156 -55.63 27.84 3.96
N ARG A 157 -54.81 28.87 3.73
CA ARG A 157 -54.94 30.17 4.40
C ARG A 157 -56.22 30.91 4.00
N ILE A 158 -56.62 30.85 2.73
CA ILE A 158 -57.89 31.42 2.24
C ILE A 158 -59.07 30.74 2.94
N VAL A 159 -59.09 29.40 3.02
CA VAL A 159 -60.15 28.65 3.72
C VAL A 159 -60.21 28.99 5.21
N GLN A 160 -59.06 29.10 5.89
CA GLN A 160 -59.01 29.54 7.30
C GLN A 160 -59.60 30.95 7.49
N MET A 161 -59.15 31.93 6.71
CA MET A 161 -59.68 33.30 6.76
C MET A 161 -61.19 33.34 6.46
N GLN A 162 -61.69 32.54 5.52
CA GLN A 162 -63.13 32.42 5.25
C GLN A 162 -63.92 31.87 6.44
N HIS A 163 -63.37 30.90 7.20
CA HIS A 163 -64.02 30.39 8.41
C HIS A 163 -64.02 31.42 9.55
N GLU A 164 -62.96 32.21 9.69
CA GLU A 164 -62.88 33.30 10.67
C GLU A 164 -63.86 34.43 10.33
N ILE A 165 -63.94 34.84 9.06
CA ILE A 165 -64.93 35.82 8.57
C ILE A 165 -66.34 35.31 8.84
N LYS A 166 -66.68 34.07 8.44
CA LYS A 166 -68.02 33.47 8.71
C LYS A 166 -68.36 33.34 10.19
N ARG A 167 -67.35 33.20 11.06
CA ARG A 167 -67.54 33.24 12.51
C ARG A 167 -67.85 34.65 13.00
N LYS A 168 -67.12 35.66 12.48
CA LYS A 168 -67.33 37.07 12.81
C LYS A 168 -68.65 37.62 12.27
N GLU A 169 -69.07 37.21 11.08
CA GLU A 169 -70.40 37.49 10.51
C GLU A 169 -71.51 36.99 11.46
N LYS A 170 -71.45 35.73 11.90
CA LYS A 170 -72.42 35.18 12.87
C LYS A 170 -72.38 35.85 14.25
N GLU A 171 -71.21 36.28 14.70
CA GLU A 171 -71.08 37.09 15.93
C GLU A 171 -71.72 38.47 15.73
N TYR A 172 -71.60 39.08 14.55
CA TYR A 172 -72.19 40.36 14.20
C TYR A 172 -73.72 40.29 14.00
N GLU A 173 -74.23 39.27 13.32
CA GLU A 173 -75.67 38.96 13.19
C GLU A 173 -76.33 38.86 14.58
N ARG A 174 -75.75 38.07 15.50
CA ARG A 174 -76.24 37.95 16.88
C ARG A 174 -76.20 39.26 17.65
N LEU A 175 -75.25 40.15 17.36
CA LEU A 175 -75.18 41.48 17.97
C LEU A 175 -76.24 42.42 17.37
N GLN A 176 -76.51 42.33 16.06
CA GLN A 176 -77.62 43.05 15.41
C GLN A 176 -78.98 42.56 15.91
N GLU A 177 -79.19 41.25 16.05
CA GLU A 177 -80.41 40.66 16.64
C GLU A 177 -80.62 41.15 18.07
N ARG A 178 -79.57 41.12 18.92
CA ARG A 178 -79.62 41.69 20.28
C ARG A 178 -79.95 43.17 20.27
N LEU A 179 -79.34 43.96 19.38
CA LEU A 179 -79.64 45.39 19.23
C LEU A 179 -81.11 45.60 18.80
N ALA A 180 -81.60 44.82 17.84
CA ALA A 180 -82.98 44.87 17.38
C ALA A 180 -83.97 44.50 18.50
N HIS A 181 -83.66 43.47 19.30
CA HIS A 181 -84.41 43.14 20.51
C HIS A 181 -84.40 44.29 21.53
N TYR A 182 -83.23 44.86 21.86
CA TYR A 182 -83.15 46.02 22.76
C TYR A 182 -83.94 47.23 22.25
N LEU A 183 -83.95 47.49 20.94
CA LEU A 183 -84.74 48.57 20.34
C LEU A 183 -86.24 48.26 20.33
N ALA A 184 -86.64 47.01 20.09
CA ALA A 184 -88.02 46.58 20.16
C ALA A 184 -88.56 46.63 21.60
N ASP A 185 -87.78 46.20 22.58
CA ASP A 185 -88.15 46.22 23.98
C ASP A 185 -88.11 47.63 24.57
N LYS A 186 -87.19 48.52 24.11
CA LYS A 186 -87.30 49.97 24.37
C LYS A 186 -88.63 50.52 23.85
N LYS A 187 -88.97 50.32 22.57
CA LYS A 187 -90.25 50.77 21.99
C LYS A 187 -91.47 50.19 22.71
N ARG A 188 -91.42 48.93 23.17
CA ARG A 188 -92.48 48.32 24.00
C ARG A 188 -92.55 48.97 25.38
N SER A 189 -91.43 49.26 26.04
CA SER A 189 -91.38 49.93 27.34
C SER A 189 -91.84 51.39 27.27
N GLU A 190 -91.48 52.11 26.21
CA GLU A 190 -91.95 53.47 25.90
C GLU A 190 -93.46 53.46 25.65
N LYS A 191 -93.96 52.50 24.86
CA LYS A 191 -95.40 52.32 24.64
C LYS A 191 -96.14 51.93 25.93
N ALA A 192 -95.58 51.04 26.74
CA ALA A 192 -96.17 50.65 28.04
C ALA A 192 -96.15 51.82 29.04
N ALA A 193 -95.12 52.67 29.02
CA ALA A 193 -95.06 53.90 29.80
C ALA A 193 -96.10 54.93 29.32
N LEU A 194 -96.29 55.08 28.00
CA LEU A 194 -97.34 55.91 27.40
C LEU A 194 -98.76 55.37 27.71
N ASP A 195 -98.96 54.05 27.67
CA ASP A 195 -100.24 53.42 28.05
C ASP A 195 -100.50 53.53 29.56
N MET A 196 -99.46 53.45 30.41
CA MET A 196 -99.57 53.73 31.85
C MET A 196 -99.85 55.21 32.12
N ALA A 197 -99.19 56.13 31.42
CA ALA A 197 -99.48 57.56 31.49
C ALA A 197 -100.93 57.83 31.05
N GLY A 198 -101.38 57.26 29.93
CA GLY A 198 -102.75 57.36 29.45
C GLY A 198 -103.78 56.84 30.47
N LYS A 199 -103.52 55.69 31.10
CA LYS A 199 -104.35 55.14 32.17
C LYS A 199 -104.31 55.98 33.46
N LEU A 200 -103.18 56.59 33.79
CA LEU A 200 -103.06 57.56 34.89
C LEU A 200 -103.85 58.84 34.61
N THR A 201 -103.82 59.36 33.38
CA THR A 201 -104.65 60.50 32.96
C THR A 201 -106.14 60.15 33.02
N GLN A 202 -106.53 58.95 32.56
CA GLN A 202 -107.91 58.46 32.68
C GLN A 202 -108.34 58.24 34.14
N GLN A 203 -107.47 57.71 34.99
CA GLN A 203 -107.75 57.54 36.43
C GLN A 203 -107.77 58.87 37.19
N LEU A 204 -106.95 59.87 36.81
CA LEU A 204 -107.02 61.21 37.39
C LEU A 204 -108.28 61.95 36.96
N GLN A 205 -108.75 61.74 35.73
CA GLN A 205 -110.03 62.29 35.24
C GLN A 205 -111.26 61.58 35.84
N ALA A 206 -111.13 60.32 36.26
CA ALA A 206 -112.17 59.54 36.95
C ALA A 206 -112.09 59.60 38.49
N ARG A 207 -111.07 60.22 39.09
CA ARG A 207 -110.82 60.22 40.55
C ARG A 207 -110.71 61.64 41.15
N LEU A 208 -111.31 62.63 40.49
CA LEU A 208 -111.78 63.87 41.13
C LEU A 208 -113.20 63.70 41.69
N GLY A 209 -113.38 62.62 42.46
CA GLY A 209 -114.61 62.21 43.13
C GLY A 209 -114.29 61.62 44.50
N TRP A 210 -113.83 62.49 45.41
CA TRP A 210 -113.70 62.31 46.86
C TRP A 210 -112.92 61.10 47.44
N CYS A 211 -111.74 61.43 47.95
CA CYS A 211 -111.18 61.10 49.27
C CYS A 211 -111.20 59.65 49.85
N GLY A 212 -110.03 59.23 50.33
CA GLY A 212 -109.84 58.15 51.31
C GLY A 212 -109.00 56.97 50.80
N VAL A 213 -108.18 56.26 51.59
CA VAL A 213 -107.51 56.48 52.88
C VAL A 213 -106.74 55.17 53.13
N TRP A 214 -105.39 55.22 53.21
CA TRP A 214 -104.49 54.16 53.75
C TRP A 214 -104.49 52.81 52.94
N GLY A 215 -103.53 51.88 53.03
CA GLY A 215 -102.20 51.87 53.64
C GLY A 215 -101.61 50.43 53.72
N TRP A 216 -100.31 50.26 53.46
CA TRP A 216 -99.41 49.17 53.94
C TRP A 216 -99.63 47.67 53.58
N GLY A 217 -98.74 47.13 52.71
CA GLY A 217 -97.64 46.24 53.15
C GLY A 217 -97.67 44.70 52.92
N TRP A 218 -96.50 44.08 53.19
CA TRP A 218 -96.19 42.64 53.42
C TRP A 218 -96.11 41.69 52.20
N ARG A 219 -95.33 40.58 52.17
CA ARG A 219 -94.05 40.14 52.82
C ARG A 219 -93.53 38.86 52.09
N ALA A 220 -92.27 38.45 52.28
CA ALA A 220 -91.64 37.21 51.81
C ALA A 220 -91.96 35.94 52.65
N ASP A 221 -91.52 34.74 52.17
CA ASP A 221 -91.29 33.41 52.84
C ASP A 221 -91.95 32.19 52.13
N GLN A 222 -91.48 30.92 52.15
CA GLN A 222 -90.12 30.32 52.28
C GLN A 222 -90.13 28.78 51.96
N ALA A 223 -88.94 28.16 51.81
CA ALA A 223 -88.57 26.77 52.17
C ALA A 223 -89.05 25.52 51.37
N GLY A 224 -88.22 24.45 51.41
CA GLY A 224 -88.57 23.06 51.00
C GLY A 224 -87.34 22.12 50.87
N ALA A 225 -87.23 21.06 51.67
CA ALA A 225 -86.10 20.10 51.67
C ALA A 225 -86.51 18.67 52.10
N ARG A 226 -85.82 17.60 51.62
CA ARG A 226 -85.89 16.23 52.22
C ARG A 226 -84.86 15.20 51.69
N GLY A 227 -84.33 14.34 52.60
CA GLY A 227 -83.61 13.08 52.34
C GLY A 227 -82.09 13.19 52.11
N GLY A 228 -81.22 12.25 52.52
CA GLY A 228 -81.36 10.96 53.23
C GLY A 228 -79.97 10.40 53.66
N ARG A 229 -79.92 9.36 54.51
CA ARG A 229 -78.70 8.91 55.25
C ARG A 229 -77.68 8.07 54.43
N GLY A 230 -76.39 8.19 54.78
CA GLY A 230 -75.36 7.14 54.61
C GLY A 230 -73.95 7.69 54.30
N GLY A 231 -72.91 7.37 55.10
CA GLY A 231 -71.54 7.78 54.73
C GLY A 231 -70.40 7.82 55.77
N ALA A 232 -70.59 7.39 57.03
CA ALA A 232 -69.59 7.59 58.09
C ALA A 232 -68.21 6.90 57.87
N ALA A 233 -68.14 5.86 57.03
CA ALA A 233 -66.89 5.13 56.73
C ALA A 233 -66.16 5.62 55.45
N ALA A 234 -66.80 6.46 54.64
CA ALA A 234 -66.15 7.15 53.53
C ALA A 234 -65.44 8.44 54.00
N ALA A 235 -65.98 9.06 55.06
CA ALA A 235 -65.57 10.35 55.58
C ALA A 235 -64.05 10.49 55.80
N LEU A 236 -63.38 9.53 56.46
CA LEU A 236 -61.93 9.65 56.71
C LEU A 236 -61.09 9.58 55.41
N ARG A 237 -61.39 8.66 54.49
CA ARG A 237 -60.67 8.57 53.21
C ARG A 237 -60.97 9.76 52.29
N SER A 238 -62.17 10.33 52.36
CA SER A 238 -62.46 11.61 51.70
C SER A 238 -61.79 12.79 52.40
N ASP A 239 -61.57 12.76 53.71
CA ASP A 239 -60.92 13.86 54.46
C ASP A 239 -59.40 13.89 54.19
N GLU A 240 -58.72 12.74 54.10
CA GLU A 240 -57.36 12.65 53.55
C GLU A 240 -57.29 13.17 52.09
N GLY A 241 -58.23 12.75 51.24
CA GLY A 241 -58.30 13.18 49.84
C GLY A 241 -58.58 14.68 49.70
N LEU A 242 -59.45 15.24 50.53
CA LEU A 242 -59.76 16.66 50.58
C LEU A 242 -58.55 17.46 51.10
N LYS A 243 -57.83 16.97 52.12
CA LYS A 243 -56.56 17.57 52.56
C LYS A 243 -55.50 17.55 51.46
N ALA A 244 -55.38 16.46 50.70
CA ALA A 244 -54.46 16.40 49.57
C ALA A 244 -54.86 17.36 48.43
N VAL A 245 -56.15 17.50 48.14
CA VAL A 245 -56.67 18.48 47.16
C VAL A 245 -56.48 19.92 47.65
N VAL A 246 -56.70 20.20 48.94
CA VAL A 246 -56.46 21.51 49.56
C VAL A 246 -54.96 21.84 49.52
N ALA A 247 -54.07 20.92 49.91
CA ALA A 247 -52.63 21.11 49.83
C ALA A 247 -52.15 21.32 48.37
N ALA A 248 -52.72 20.62 47.40
CA ALA A 248 -52.45 20.88 45.98
C ALA A 248 -52.97 22.24 45.50
N TYR A 249 -54.11 22.70 46.02
CA TYR A 249 -54.64 24.05 45.76
C TYR A 249 -53.79 25.14 46.43
N GLU A 250 -53.29 24.92 47.64
CA GLU A 250 -52.39 25.82 48.36
C GLU A 250 -51.02 25.91 47.67
N ALA A 251 -50.43 24.78 47.28
CA ALA A 251 -49.22 24.73 46.46
C ALA A 251 -49.41 25.51 45.15
N LYS A 252 -50.53 25.28 44.46
CA LYS A 252 -50.87 26.01 43.22
C LYS A 252 -51.15 27.50 43.45
N GLN A 253 -51.72 27.91 44.59
CA GLN A 253 -51.83 29.32 44.96
C GLN A 253 -50.46 29.95 45.23
N VAL A 254 -49.52 29.21 45.82
CA VAL A 254 -48.15 29.69 46.03
C VAL A 254 -47.39 29.79 44.71
N GLU A 255 -47.55 28.85 43.78
CA GLU A 255 -46.99 28.91 42.43
C GLU A 255 -47.57 30.08 41.63
N LEU A 256 -48.90 30.19 41.52
CA LEU A 256 -49.57 31.35 40.91
C LEU A 256 -49.16 32.66 41.59
N GLY A 257 -48.92 32.64 42.90
CA GLY A 257 -48.40 33.79 43.67
C GLY A 257 -46.95 34.16 43.35
N LYS A 258 -46.10 33.19 42.97
CA LYS A 258 -44.75 33.44 42.43
C LYS A 258 -44.82 33.95 41.01
N GLU A 259 -45.53 33.24 40.11
CA GLU A 259 -45.74 33.66 38.71
C GLU A 259 -46.32 35.08 38.63
N ASN A 260 -47.27 35.45 39.50
CA ASN A 260 -47.83 36.80 39.53
C ASN A 260 -46.83 37.87 40.01
N ARG A 261 -45.87 37.52 40.88
CA ARG A 261 -44.74 38.41 41.26
C ARG A 261 -43.74 38.52 40.11
N ASP A 262 -43.42 37.42 39.45
CA ASP A 262 -42.46 37.37 38.35
C ASP A 262 -43.02 38.13 37.13
N LEU A 263 -44.31 37.98 36.83
CA LEU A 263 -45.03 38.78 35.84
C LEU A 263 -45.09 40.27 36.21
N LYS A 264 -45.26 40.62 37.49
CA LYS A 264 -45.18 42.01 37.95
C LYS A 264 -43.76 42.58 37.85
N ALA A 265 -42.73 41.77 38.11
CA ALA A 265 -41.33 42.17 37.96
C ALA A 265 -40.97 42.36 36.47
N ALA A 266 -41.37 41.44 35.60
CA ALA A 266 -41.22 41.57 34.15
C ALA A 266 -41.98 42.78 33.60
N LEU A 267 -43.20 43.04 34.07
CA LEU A 267 -43.99 44.21 33.69
C LEU A 267 -43.37 45.51 34.21
N ALA A 268 -42.76 45.51 35.41
CA ALA A 268 -41.97 46.63 35.91
C ALA A 268 -40.69 46.88 35.10
N SER A 269 -40.00 45.81 34.66
CA SER A 269 -38.83 45.90 33.75
C SER A 269 -39.25 46.51 32.41
N LEU A 270 -40.28 45.97 31.78
CA LEU A 270 -40.83 46.49 30.53
C LEU A 270 -41.33 47.94 30.67
N GLN A 271 -41.90 48.32 31.82
CA GLN A 271 -42.26 49.73 32.10
C GLN A 271 -41.03 50.62 32.30
N ALA A 272 -39.93 50.12 32.88
CA ALA A 272 -38.68 50.85 33.00
C ALA A 272 -37.99 51.02 31.62
N GLU A 273 -37.89 49.94 30.84
CA GLU A 273 -37.39 49.94 29.46
C GLU A 273 -38.22 50.86 28.56
N TYR A 274 -39.56 50.83 28.67
CA TYR A 274 -40.45 51.72 27.93
C TYR A 274 -40.27 53.18 28.35
N LYS A 275 -40.11 53.47 29.65
CA LYS A 275 -39.77 54.81 30.14
C LYS A 275 -38.39 55.27 29.62
N ASP A 276 -37.41 54.39 29.56
CA ASP A 276 -36.08 54.70 29.05
C ASP A 276 -36.09 54.98 27.54
N VAL A 277 -36.82 54.18 26.76
CA VAL A 277 -37.04 54.43 25.33
C VAL A 277 -37.78 55.75 25.12
N LEU A 278 -38.85 56.00 25.89
CA LEU A 278 -39.60 57.26 25.83
C LEU A 278 -38.72 58.45 26.23
N ASN A 279 -37.90 58.35 27.28
CA ASN A 279 -36.98 59.39 27.72
C ASN A 279 -35.88 59.66 26.67
N ARG A 280 -35.36 58.63 25.99
CA ARG A 280 -34.44 58.79 24.85
C ARG A 280 -35.12 59.47 23.66
N GLN A 281 -36.39 59.14 23.40
CA GLN A 281 -37.17 59.72 22.31
C GLN A 281 -37.59 61.16 22.58
N VAL A 282 -37.95 61.50 23.82
CA VAL A 282 -38.22 62.88 24.25
C VAL A 282 -36.95 63.73 24.20
N ARG A 283 -35.78 63.20 24.58
CA ARG A 283 -34.50 63.91 24.42
C ARG A 283 -34.19 64.23 22.95
N ARG A 284 -34.36 63.26 22.04
CA ARG A 284 -34.23 63.49 20.58
C ARG A 284 -35.25 64.52 20.07
N GLN A 285 -36.51 64.40 20.50
CA GLN A 285 -37.54 65.38 20.14
C GLN A 285 -37.27 66.79 20.70
N GLN A 286 -36.59 66.93 21.85
CA GLN A 286 -36.16 68.23 22.36
C GLN A 286 -34.98 68.82 21.57
N GLU A 287 -34.12 67.98 20.99
CA GLU A 287 -33.08 68.40 20.04
C GLU A 287 -33.72 68.87 18.72
N ASP A 288 -34.65 68.09 18.16
CA ASP A 288 -35.33 68.35 16.89
C ASP A 288 -36.41 69.46 16.95
N ALA A 289 -37.05 69.70 18.09
CA ALA A 289 -38.10 70.73 18.25
C ALA A 289 -37.55 72.18 18.28
N SER A 290 -36.23 72.35 18.22
CA SER A 290 -35.57 73.66 18.20
C SER A 290 -35.73 74.44 16.87
N THR A 291 -36.32 73.83 15.82
CA THR A 291 -36.30 74.37 14.45
C THR A 291 -37.63 74.53 13.70
N SER A 292 -38.81 74.16 14.22
CA SER A 292 -40.02 74.08 13.35
C SER A 292 -41.41 74.32 14.00
N VAL A 293 -41.57 75.32 14.87
CA VAL A 293 -42.90 75.69 15.40
C VAL A 293 -43.59 76.76 14.54
N ALA A 294 -44.58 76.37 13.71
CA ALA A 294 -45.88 77.04 13.48
C ALA A 294 -46.53 76.77 12.09
N ALA A 295 -47.35 75.71 11.96
CA ALA A 295 -48.50 75.62 11.01
C ALA A 295 -49.35 74.32 11.16
N ALA A 296 -49.65 73.88 12.39
CA ALA A 296 -50.58 72.77 12.66
C ALA A 296 -52.05 73.19 12.34
N ALA A 297 -53.03 72.33 12.04
CA ALA A 297 -53.36 71.14 12.83
C ALA A 297 -54.19 70.04 12.10
N ALA A 298 -54.19 69.98 10.75
CA ALA A 298 -54.92 68.95 9.99
C ALA A 298 -54.04 68.09 9.07
N ASP A 299 -52.97 68.65 8.50
CA ASP A 299 -51.97 67.90 7.70
C ASP A 299 -50.78 67.37 8.54
N ASP A 300 -50.71 67.79 9.80
CA ASP A 300 -49.59 67.59 10.72
C ASP A 300 -49.34 66.09 11.04
N ALA A 301 -50.40 65.31 11.29
CA ALA A 301 -50.29 63.88 11.63
C ALA A 301 -49.62 63.02 10.55
N PHE A 302 -49.66 63.44 9.28
CA PHE A 302 -48.96 62.76 8.18
C PHE A 302 -47.52 63.25 8.04
N LEU A 303 -47.27 64.55 8.15
CA LEU A 303 -45.91 65.08 8.09
C LEU A 303 -45.07 64.61 9.28
N GLN A 304 -45.70 64.37 10.44
CA GLN A 304 -45.09 63.74 11.61
C GLN A 304 -44.86 62.23 11.43
N SER A 305 -45.69 61.50 10.66
CA SER A 305 -45.49 60.07 10.42
C SER A 305 -44.48 59.78 9.30
N VAL A 306 -44.33 60.68 8.33
CA VAL A 306 -43.41 60.55 7.17
C VAL A 306 -41.99 60.09 7.54
N PRO A 307 -41.29 60.64 8.56
CA PRO A 307 -39.96 60.18 8.96
C PRO A 307 -39.91 58.77 9.58
N SER A 308 -41.05 58.27 10.06
CA SER A 308 -41.19 56.95 10.71
C SER A 308 -41.73 55.85 9.78
N MET A 309 -42.22 56.21 8.60
CA MET A 309 -42.73 55.26 7.60
C MET A 309 -41.61 54.69 6.74
N SER A 310 -41.75 53.42 6.34
CA SER A 310 -40.89 52.83 5.33
C SER A 310 -41.11 53.48 3.96
N GLU A 311 -40.13 53.34 3.06
CA GLU A 311 -40.20 53.88 1.70
C GLU A 311 -41.35 53.26 0.87
N GLU A 312 -41.82 52.07 1.25
CA GLU A 312 -42.97 51.39 0.65
C GLU A 312 -44.30 51.94 1.17
N GLU A 313 -44.43 52.15 2.49
CA GLU A 313 -45.60 52.79 3.11
C GLU A 313 -45.77 54.23 2.63
N LEU A 314 -44.67 55.00 2.56
CA LEU A 314 -44.64 56.35 1.97
C LEU A 314 -45.19 56.35 0.53
N ARG A 315 -44.75 55.42 -0.33
CA ARG A 315 -45.26 55.29 -1.70
C ARG A 315 -46.75 54.95 -1.72
N ALA A 316 -47.20 54.06 -0.84
CA ALA A 316 -48.61 53.65 -0.78
C ALA A 316 -49.52 54.81 -0.33
N GLU A 317 -49.16 55.55 0.71
CA GLU A 317 -49.92 56.70 1.19
C GLU A 317 -49.91 57.87 0.20
N LEU A 318 -48.75 58.21 -0.38
CA LEU A 318 -48.66 59.25 -1.40
C LEU A 318 -49.47 58.88 -2.66
N ALA A 319 -49.49 57.61 -3.06
CA ALA A 319 -50.33 57.14 -4.16
C ALA A 319 -51.83 57.18 -3.84
N ALA A 320 -52.23 56.90 -2.59
CA ALA A 320 -53.61 57.07 -2.13
C ALA A 320 -54.03 58.55 -2.10
N ARG A 321 -53.15 59.45 -1.63
CA ARG A 321 -53.35 60.91 -1.64
C ARG A 321 -53.44 61.45 -3.07
N SER A 322 -52.55 61.03 -3.98
CA SER A 322 -52.60 61.36 -5.41
C SER A 322 -53.94 60.95 -6.05
N LYS A 323 -54.40 59.70 -5.83
CA LYS A 323 -55.74 59.25 -6.30
C LYS A 323 -56.90 60.06 -5.70
N LYS A 324 -56.79 60.51 -4.44
CA LYS A 324 -57.80 61.35 -3.78
C LYS A 324 -57.81 62.76 -4.38
N LEU A 325 -56.65 63.33 -4.71
CA LEU A 325 -56.55 64.61 -5.40
C LEU A 325 -57.06 64.53 -6.84
N GLN A 326 -56.63 63.54 -7.62
CA GLN A 326 -57.14 63.28 -8.98
C GLN A 326 -58.67 63.27 -9.06
N ARG A 327 -59.34 62.63 -8.09
CA ARG A 327 -60.82 62.64 -7.99
C ARG A 327 -61.39 64.02 -7.69
N ARG A 328 -60.71 64.85 -6.89
CA ARG A 328 -61.11 66.25 -6.66
C ARG A 328 -60.87 67.10 -7.91
N THR A 329 -59.72 66.94 -8.57
CA THR A 329 -59.36 67.63 -9.82
C THR A 329 -60.38 67.32 -10.92
N SER A 330 -60.74 66.05 -11.13
CA SER A 330 -61.76 65.66 -12.12
C SER A 330 -63.16 66.20 -11.79
N ASN A 331 -63.56 66.18 -10.52
CA ASN A 331 -64.84 66.76 -10.08
C ASN A 331 -64.87 68.28 -10.25
N LEU A 332 -63.75 68.96 -10.07
CA LEU A 332 -63.63 70.41 -10.28
C LEU A 332 -63.58 70.76 -11.78
N ALA A 333 -62.91 69.95 -12.60
CA ALA A 333 -62.85 70.13 -14.05
C ALA A 333 -64.22 69.91 -14.75
N SER A 334 -65.16 69.20 -14.11
CA SER A 334 -66.55 69.11 -14.62
C SER A 334 -67.39 70.38 -14.42
N LEU A 335 -66.89 71.38 -13.68
CA LEU A 335 -67.56 72.67 -13.48
C LEU A 335 -67.15 73.66 -14.58
N SER A 336 -67.79 73.57 -15.75
CA SER A 336 -67.48 74.40 -16.92
C SER A 336 -68.15 75.79 -16.89
N ALA A 337 -68.17 76.45 -15.72
CA ALA A 337 -68.70 77.80 -15.57
C ALA A 337 -67.63 78.87 -15.91
N SER A 338 -68.07 80.01 -16.43
CA SER A 338 -67.27 81.20 -16.73
C SER A 338 -67.54 82.31 -15.71
N GLU A 339 -66.59 83.21 -15.49
CA GLU A 339 -66.81 84.37 -14.59
C GLU A 339 -67.97 85.27 -15.09
N ALA A 340 -68.23 85.26 -16.40
CA ALA A 340 -69.32 85.98 -17.04
C ALA A 340 -70.72 85.40 -16.75
N ASP A 341 -70.82 84.17 -16.21
CA ASP A 341 -72.10 83.52 -15.93
C ASP A 341 -72.72 83.98 -14.59
N PHE A 342 -71.99 84.79 -13.81
CA PHE A 342 -72.36 85.23 -12.47
C PHE A 342 -72.78 86.70 -12.43
N ALA A 343 -74.02 86.96 -12.01
CA ALA A 343 -74.62 88.28 -12.05
C ALA A 343 -74.21 89.21 -10.90
N THR A 344 -73.81 88.66 -9.74
CA THR A 344 -73.41 89.49 -8.58
C THR A 344 -71.89 89.55 -8.39
N PRO A 345 -71.36 90.70 -7.91
CA PRO A 345 -69.93 90.83 -7.62
C PRO A 345 -69.46 89.97 -6.43
N GLY A 346 -70.38 89.39 -5.66
CA GLY A 346 -70.07 88.40 -4.62
C GLY A 346 -69.78 87.01 -5.22
N GLU A 347 -70.63 86.56 -6.14
CA GLU A 347 -70.45 85.29 -6.87
C GLU A 347 -69.17 85.31 -7.72
N GLN A 348 -68.88 86.42 -8.42
CA GLN A 348 -67.65 86.57 -9.19
C GLN A 348 -66.38 86.46 -8.33
N ARG A 349 -66.41 86.97 -7.09
CA ARG A 349 -65.29 86.79 -6.13
C ARG A 349 -65.15 85.34 -5.69
N LEU A 350 -66.24 84.70 -5.29
CA LEU A 350 -66.26 83.28 -4.92
C LEU A 350 -65.79 82.38 -6.07
N PHE A 351 -66.09 82.73 -7.32
CA PHE A 351 -65.63 82.03 -8.49
C PHE A 351 -64.11 82.16 -8.71
N ARG A 352 -63.51 83.35 -8.51
CA ARG A 352 -62.05 83.52 -8.51
C ARG A 352 -61.37 82.76 -7.37
N ASP A 353 -61.97 82.74 -6.18
CA ASP A 353 -61.48 81.94 -5.05
C ASP A 353 -61.55 80.42 -5.37
N LEU A 354 -62.58 79.99 -6.11
CA LEU A 354 -62.69 78.63 -6.62
C LEU A 354 -61.62 78.34 -7.70
N GLN A 355 -61.35 79.25 -8.63
CA GLN A 355 -60.29 79.09 -9.62
C GLN A 355 -58.88 79.05 -9.01
N THR A 356 -58.61 79.87 -7.99
CA THR A 356 -57.31 79.84 -7.27
C THR A 356 -57.15 78.57 -6.43
N THR A 357 -58.21 78.07 -5.80
CA THR A 357 -58.15 76.75 -5.15
C THR A 357 -58.03 75.60 -6.15
N GLN A 358 -58.60 75.72 -7.36
CA GLN A 358 -58.35 74.78 -8.46
C GLN A 358 -56.88 74.77 -8.89
N SER A 359 -56.22 75.91 -9.12
CA SER A 359 -54.81 75.93 -9.54
C SER A 359 -53.89 75.32 -8.48
N VAL A 360 -54.12 75.64 -7.20
CA VAL A 360 -53.40 75.03 -6.06
C VAL A 360 -53.57 73.51 -6.04
N ILE A 361 -54.77 72.98 -6.30
CA ILE A 361 -55.00 71.52 -6.36
C ILE A 361 -54.25 70.87 -7.55
N HIS A 362 -54.21 71.52 -8.71
CA HIS A 362 -53.44 71.01 -9.86
C HIS A 362 -51.93 71.00 -9.60
N ASP A 363 -51.39 72.03 -8.96
CA ASP A 363 -49.97 72.08 -8.63
C ASP A 363 -49.60 71.09 -7.51
N GLN A 364 -50.48 70.87 -6.53
CA GLN A 364 -50.33 69.76 -5.56
C GLN A 364 -50.31 68.39 -6.25
N GLU A 365 -51.18 68.15 -7.24
CA GLU A 365 -51.21 66.90 -8.00
C GLU A 365 -49.92 66.69 -8.83
N ARG A 366 -49.43 67.75 -9.48
CA ARG A 366 -48.15 67.74 -10.22
C ARG A 366 -46.98 67.40 -9.31
N LEU A 367 -46.87 68.07 -8.16
CA LEU A 367 -45.79 67.83 -7.18
C LEU A 367 -45.82 66.40 -6.63
N LEU A 368 -46.99 65.89 -6.23
CA LEU A 368 -47.12 64.50 -5.75
C LEU A 368 -46.77 63.47 -6.83
N THR A 369 -47.15 63.74 -8.09
CA THR A 369 -46.80 62.88 -9.23
C THR A 369 -45.29 62.85 -9.48
N ALA A 370 -44.62 64.01 -9.40
CA ALA A 370 -43.17 64.12 -9.51
C ALA A 370 -42.43 63.42 -8.35
N VAL A 371 -42.91 63.55 -7.11
CA VAL A 371 -42.35 62.87 -5.93
C VAL A 371 -42.51 61.34 -6.06
N LEU A 372 -43.68 60.84 -6.48
CA LEU A 372 -43.89 59.42 -6.74
C LEU A 372 -43.00 58.87 -7.88
N ALA A 373 -42.74 59.67 -8.91
CA ALA A 373 -41.81 59.30 -9.97
C ALA A 373 -40.35 59.22 -9.46
N SER A 374 -39.91 60.22 -8.70
CA SER A 374 -38.58 60.26 -8.06
C SER A 374 -38.36 59.10 -7.09
N LEU A 375 -39.37 58.76 -6.28
CA LEU A 375 -39.34 57.59 -5.42
C LEU A 375 -39.20 56.29 -6.24
N ARG A 376 -39.88 56.14 -7.37
CA ARG A 376 -39.76 54.95 -8.23
C ARG A 376 -38.37 54.83 -8.88
N SER A 377 -37.82 55.92 -9.40
CA SER A 377 -36.47 55.91 -10.00
C SER A 377 -35.37 55.65 -8.95
N SER A 378 -35.51 56.19 -7.74
CA SER A 378 -34.65 55.88 -6.59
C SER A 378 -34.68 54.38 -6.24
N GLN A 379 -35.86 53.75 -6.23
CA GLN A 379 -35.98 52.31 -6.00
C GLN A 379 -35.28 51.49 -7.09
N GLN A 380 -35.52 51.81 -8.36
CA GLN A 380 -34.89 51.12 -9.49
C GLN A 380 -33.36 51.31 -9.50
N ALA A 381 -32.85 52.46 -9.04
CA ALA A 381 -31.42 52.67 -8.84
C ALA A 381 -30.85 51.78 -7.72
N LYS A 382 -31.54 51.66 -6.57
CA LYS A 382 -31.14 50.77 -5.47
C LYS A 382 -31.18 49.29 -5.88
N GLU A 383 -32.24 48.87 -6.58
CA GLU A 383 -32.40 47.49 -7.07
C GLU A 383 -31.35 47.13 -8.12
N SER A 384 -31.06 48.02 -9.08
CA SER A 384 -30.02 47.78 -10.09
C SER A 384 -28.61 47.77 -9.48
N LEU A 385 -28.33 48.59 -8.47
CA LEU A 385 -27.08 48.55 -7.72
C LEU A 385 -26.95 47.23 -6.93
N HIS A 386 -27.99 46.81 -6.21
CA HIS A 386 -27.99 45.52 -5.50
C HIS A 386 -27.82 44.34 -6.47
N GLN A 387 -28.46 44.36 -7.64
CA GLN A 387 -28.25 43.36 -8.68
C GLN A 387 -26.82 43.38 -9.24
N ALA A 388 -26.20 44.56 -9.40
CA ALA A 388 -24.82 44.68 -9.83
C ALA A 388 -23.85 44.12 -8.78
N ASP A 389 -24.07 44.37 -7.50
CA ASP A 389 -23.24 43.85 -6.41
C ASP A 389 -23.42 42.35 -6.21
N MET A 390 -24.64 41.82 -6.35
CA MET A 390 -24.89 40.37 -6.38
C MET A 390 -24.19 39.70 -7.57
N ARG A 391 -24.15 40.34 -8.75
CA ARG A 391 -23.39 39.85 -9.92
C ARG A 391 -21.87 39.89 -9.67
N ARG A 392 -21.35 40.96 -9.07
CA ARG A 392 -19.93 41.08 -8.68
C ARG A 392 -19.53 39.99 -7.68
N MET A 393 -20.35 39.75 -6.66
CA MET A 393 -20.15 38.68 -5.69
C MET A 393 -20.14 37.31 -6.38
N ALA A 394 -21.13 37.02 -7.24
CA ALA A 394 -21.18 35.77 -8.00
C ALA A 394 -19.95 35.57 -8.90
N GLN A 395 -19.51 36.63 -9.60
CA GLN A 395 -18.28 36.63 -10.42
C GLN A 395 -17.02 36.40 -9.57
N HIS A 396 -16.95 37.01 -8.39
CA HIS A 396 -15.83 36.82 -7.46
C HIS A 396 -15.76 35.37 -6.95
N TYR A 397 -16.90 34.79 -6.54
CA TYR A 397 -16.95 33.37 -6.15
C TYR A 397 -16.61 32.43 -7.31
N GLN A 398 -17.08 32.70 -8.54
CA GLN A 398 -16.71 31.93 -9.73
C GLN A 398 -15.21 32.04 -10.04
N ALA A 399 -14.61 33.23 -9.91
CA ALA A 399 -13.18 33.43 -10.09
C ALA A 399 -12.35 32.70 -9.01
N GLN A 400 -12.81 32.71 -7.74
CA GLN A 400 -12.18 31.96 -6.66
C GLN A 400 -12.25 30.44 -6.88
N LEU A 401 -13.39 29.92 -7.33
CA LEU A 401 -13.54 28.51 -7.68
C LEU A 401 -12.62 28.12 -8.84
N ALA A 402 -12.59 28.90 -9.92
CA ALA A 402 -11.69 28.66 -11.06
C ALA A 402 -10.20 28.74 -10.67
N ALA A 403 -9.84 29.67 -9.77
CA ALA A 403 -8.48 29.75 -9.23
C ALA A 403 -8.12 28.49 -8.43
N ALA A 404 -8.98 28.07 -7.49
CA ALA A 404 -8.78 26.86 -6.69
C ALA A 404 -8.74 25.59 -7.55
N GLU A 405 -9.59 25.47 -8.57
CA GLU A 405 -9.53 24.38 -9.56
C GLU A 405 -8.19 24.38 -10.32
N SER A 406 -7.68 25.55 -10.71
CA SER A 406 -6.36 25.66 -11.37
C SER A 406 -5.20 25.29 -10.44
N GLU A 407 -5.29 25.61 -9.14
CA GLU A 407 -4.30 25.21 -8.14
C GLU A 407 -4.33 23.69 -7.90
N ILE A 408 -5.52 23.09 -7.81
CA ILE A 408 -5.69 21.63 -7.71
C ILE A 408 -5.14 20.94 -8.97
N GLN A 409 -5.34 21.50 -10.16
CA GLN A 409 -4.76 20.95 -11.38
C GLN A 409 -3.23 21.05 -11.40
N ARG A 410 -2.64 22.19 -10.99
CA ARG A 410 -1.18 22.33 -10.84
C ARG A 410 -0.60 21.36 -9.82
N ALA A 411 -1.23 21.21 -8.66
CA ALA A 411 -0.80 20.26 -7.63
C ALA A 411 -0.85 18.80 -8.14
N LYS A 412 -1.89 18.44 -8.90
CA LYS A 412 -1.98 17.12 -9.56
C LYS A 412 -0.91 16.91 -10.62
N ALA A 413 -0.60 17.94 -11.42
CA ALA A 413 0.47 17.88 -12.43
C ALA A 413 1.84 17.67 -11.74
N GLN A 414 2.15 18.46 -10.71
CA GLN A 414 3.38 18.31 -9.92
C GLN A 414 3.50 16.94 -9.23
N GLN A 415 2.39 16.39 -8.70
CA GLN A 415 2.37 15.03 -8.16
C GLN A 415 2.59 13.97 -9.25
N ALA A 416 2.06 14.15 -10.45
CA ALA A 416 2.29 13.25 -11.58
C ALA A 416 3.74 13.31 -12.08
N GLU A 417 4.32 14.51 -12.19
CA GLU A 417 5.73 14.72 -12.53
C GLU A 417 6.67 14.09 -11.48
N ALA A 418 6.39 14.28 -10.19
CA ALA A 418 7.16 13.66 -9.11
C ALA A 418 7.07 12.13 -9.13
N ALA A 419 5.86 11.57 -9.28
CA ALA A 419 5.67 10.12 -9.37
C ALA A 419 6.31 9.53 -10.64
N GLN A 420 6.32 10.27 -11.75
CA GLN A 420 7.02 9.86 -12.98
C GLN A 420 8.54 9.89 -12.78
N GLY A 421 9.08 10.90 -12.09
CA GLY A 421 10.49 10.96 -11.71
C GLY A 421 10.92 9.79 -10.81
N GLU A 422 10.08 9.38 -9.85
CA GLU A 422 10.31 8.18 -9.04
C GLU A 422 10.31 6.91 -9.89
N VAL A 423 9.38 6.77 -10.85
CA VAL A 423 9.32 5.62 -11.78
C VAL A 423 10.54 5.58 -12.69
N ASP A 424 11.01 6.72 -13.19
CA ASP A 424 12.17 6.80 -14.07
C ASP A 424 13.49 6.53 -13.29
N ALA A 425 13.62 7.03 -12.06
CA ALA A 425 14.73 6.65 -11.18
C ALA A 425 14.75 5.14 -10.84
N LEU A 426 13.59 4.52 -10.61
CA LEU A 426 13.47 3.08 -10.42
C LEU A 426 13.81 2.29 -11.69
N ARG A 427 13.54 2.84 -12.89
CA ARG A 427 13.95 2.25 -14.18
C ARG A 427 15.45 2.31 -14.36
N GLU A 428 16.09 3.42 -14.03
CA GLU A 428 17.56 3.55 -14.06
C GLU A 428 18.22 2.54 -13.11
N GLN A 429 17.80 2.47 -11.85
CA GLN A 429 18.29 1.47 -10.89
C GLN A 429 18.09 0.03 -11.40
N LEU A 430 16.96 -0.26 -12.06
CA LEU A 430 16.69 -1.58 -12.63
C LEU A 430 17.57 -1.88 -13.86
N LEU A 431 17.98 -0.86 -14.63
CA LEU A 431 18.97 -1.00 -15.71
C LEU A 431 20.38 -1.20 -15.14
N GLU A 432 20.77 -0.48 -14.09
CA GLU A 432 22.05 -0.68 -13.38
C GLU A 432 22.16 -2.11 -12.83
N VAL A 433 21.14 -2.58 -12.09
CA VAL A 433 21.10 -3.95 -11.56
C VAL A 433 21.16 -4.99 -12.67
N LYS A 434 20.46 -4.77 -13.80
CA LYS A 434 20.58 -5.65 -14.98
C LYS A 434 22.00 -5.65 -15.56
N GLY A 435 22.65 -4.49 -15.66
CA GLY A 435 24.02 -4.37 -16.12
C GLY A 435 25.00 -5.13 -15.22
N VAL A 436 24.88 -4.99 -13.90
CA VAL A 436 25.69 -5.73 -12.92
C VAL A 436 25.45 -7.25 -13.02
N LEU A 437 24.20 -7.69 -13.19
CA LEU A 437 23.87 -9.11 -13.37
C LEU A 437 24.42 -9.66 -14.70
N GLN A 438 24.39 -8.87 -15.78
CA GLN A 438 24.98 -9.24 -17.08
C GLN A 438 26.50 -9.37 -16.97
N GLN A 439 27.18 -8.36 -16.40
CA GLN A 439 28.63 -8.40 -16.15
C GLN A 439 29.04 -9.60 -15.29
N ARG A 440 28.24 -9.92 -14.26
CA ARG A 440 28.47 -11.10 -13.43
C ARG A 440 28.31 -12.40 -14.20
N ALA A 441 27.27 -12.54 -15.02
CA ALA A 441 27.06 -13.72 -15.86
C ALA A 441 28.17 -13.87 -16.92
N GLU A 442 28.63 -12.77 -17.51
CA GLU A 442 29.78 -12.77 -18.43
C GLU A 442 31.08 -13.16 -17.72
N ALA A 443 31.31 -12.70 -16.49
CA ALA A 443 32.46 -13.08 -15.67
C ALA A 443 32.41 -14.56 -15.25
N GLU A 444 31.24 -15.07 -14.85
CA GLU A 444 31.04 -16.49 -14.53
C GLU A 444 31.26 -17.39 -15.77
N LEU A 445 30.78 -16.97 -16.95
CA LEU A 445 31.07 -17.65 -18.22
C LEU A 445 32.55 -17.57 -18.64
N ALA A 446 33.23 -16.45 -18.38
CA ALA A 446 34.65 -16.30 -18.65
C ALA A 446 35.51 -17.18 -17.73
N ALA A 447 35.16 -17.25 -16.44
CA ALA A 447 35.80 -18.14 -15.48
C ALA A 447 35.63 -19.62 -15.88
N ALA A 448 34.41 -20.05 -16.21
CA ALA A 448 34.13 -21.41 -16.67
C ALA A 448 34.89 -21.77 -17.97
N ARG A 449 35.09 -20.81 -18.88
CA ARG A 449 35.94 -21.01 -20.07
C ARG A 449 37.41 -21.16 -19.71
N ALA A 450 37.94 -20.33 -18.80
CA ALA A 450 39.32 -20.42 -18.36
C ALA A 450 39.61 -21.75 -17.62
N GLU A 451 38.68 -22.22 -16.79
CA GLU A 451 38.74 -23.54 -16.14
C GLU A 451 38.72 -24.68 -17.17
N ALA A 452 37.84 -24.61 -18.18
CA ALA A 452 37.78 -25.59 -19.25
C ALA A 452 39.05 -25.60 -20.13
N GLU A 453 39.64 -24.42 -20.41
CA GLU A 453 40.90 -24.30 -21.13
C GLU A 453 42.08 -24.84 -20.32
N ALA A 454 42.12 -24.60 -19.01
CA ALA A 454 43.11 -25.17 -18.10
C ALA A 454 43.02 -26.70 -18.05
N ALA A 455 41.81 -27.25 -17.84
CA ALA A 455 41.59 -28.71 -17.86
C ALA A 455 41.94 -29.33 -19.22
N ALA A 456 41.66 -28.65 -20.33
CA ALA A 456 42.07 -29.09 -21.66
C ALA A 456 43.59 -29.02 -21.88
N ALA A 457 44.30 -28.07 -21.25
CA ALA A 457 45.74 -27.99 -21.26
C ALA A 457 46.39 -29.11 -20.44
N GLU A 458 45.85 -29.41 -19.25
CA GLU A 458 46.26 -30.56 -18.43
C GLU A 458 46.08 -31.90 -19.16
N LEU A 459 44.92 -32.12 -19.79
CA LEU A 459 44.68 -33.30 -20.64
C LEU A 459 45.66 -33.41 -21.81
N ARG A 460 46.02 -32.30 -22.46
CA ARG A 460 47.05 -32.29 -23.51
C ARG A 460 48.43 -32.60 -22.98
N ALA A 461 48.79 -32.11 -21.78
CA ALA A 461 50.05 -32.43 -21.13
C ALA A 461 50.13 -33.93 -20.78
N GLN A 462 49.08 -34.48 -20.16
CA GLN A 462 48.98 -35.92 -19.86
C GLN A 462 49.07 -36.79 -21.13
N LEU A 463 48.43 -36.38 -22.23
CA LEU A 463 48.54 -37.07 -23.52
C LEU A 463 49.96 -36.98 -24.10
N ALA A 464 50.64 -35.84 -23.99
CA ALA A 464 52.02 -35.68 -24.43
C ALA A 464 53.00 -36.52 -23.59
N GLU A 465 52.81 -36.59 -22.27
CA GLU A 465 53.57 -37.46 -21.37
C GLU A 465 53.33 -38.95 -21.69
N ALA A 466 52.08 -39.35 -21.93
CA ALA A 466 51.74 -40.71 -22.34
C ALA A 466 52.38 -41.08 -23.69
N GLN A 467 52.34 -40.19 -24.69
CA GLN A 467 53.01 -40.39 -25.98
C GLN A 467 54.54 -40.45 -25.84
N ALA A 468 55.13 -39.62 -24.98
CA ALA A 468 56.57 -39.67 -24.70
C ALA A 468 56.97 -40.98 -23.98
N ALA A 469 56.13 -41.47 -23.06
CA ALA A 469 56.33 -42.76 -22.40
C ALA A 469 56.20 -43.94 -23.38
N GLU A 470 55.22 -43.89 -24.30
CA GLU A 470 55.04 -44.89 -25.36
C GLU A 470 56.23 -44.89 -26.34
N GLN A 471 56.70 -43.72 -26.78
CA GLN A 471 57.91 -43.60 -27.60
C GLN A 471 59.16 -44.10 -26.87
N ALA A 472 59.30 -43.82 -25.58
CA ALA A 472 60.40 -44.33 -24.77
C ALA A 472 60.33 -45.85 -24.59
N ALA A 473 59.13 -46.42 -24.42
CA ALA A 473 58.91 -47.86 -24.38
C ALA A 473 59.25 -48.52 -25.73
N GLY A 474 58.80 -47.94 -26.84
CA GLY A 474 59.14 -48.38 -28.19
C GLY A 474 60.64 -48.32 -28.48
N ALA A 475 61.32 -47.24 -28.06
CA ALA A 475 62.78 -47.12 -28.17
C ALA A 475 63.53 -48.16 -27.32
N ARG A 476 63.04 -48.45 -26.11
CA ARG A 476 63.58 -49.54 -25.26
C ARG A 476 63.37 -50.91 -25.91
N ALA A 477 62.20 -51.17 -26.48
CA ALA A 477 61.92 -52.42 -27.19
C ALA A 477 62.80 -52.59 -28.44
N ALA A 478 62.99 -51.53 -29.23
CA ALA A 478 63.89 -51.53 -30.38
C ALA A 478 65.35 -51.72 -29.98
N ALA A 479 65.80 -51.09 -28.88
CA ALA A 479 67.15 -51.30 -28.34
C ALA A 479 67.35 -52.73 -27.82
N ALA A 480 66.35 -53.32 -27.17
CA ALA A 480 66.37 -54.71 -26.72
C ALA A 480 66.40 -55.70 -27.90
N ALA A 481 65.62 -55.44 -28.96
CA ALA A 481 65.66 -56.23 -30.20
C ALA A 481 67.03 -56.15 -30.87
N ALA A 482 67.61 -54.95 -31.00
CA ALA A 482 68.95 -54.77 -31.55
C ALA A 482 70.06 -55.41 -30.69
N ALA A 483 69.89 -55.46 -29.36
CA ALA A 483 70.78 -56.19 -28.47
C ALA A 483 70.67 -57.71 -28.67
N ALA A 484 69.44 -58.24 -28.77
CA ALA A 484 69.20 -59.65 -29.05
C ALA A 484 69.73 -60.08 -30.44
N GLU A 485 69.63 -59.22 -31.46
CA GLU A 485 70.24 -59.46 -32.77
C GLU A 485 71.77 -59.48 -32.71
N ARG A 486 72.40 -58.61 -31.90
CA ARG A 486 73.85 -58.63 -31.67
C ARG A 486 74.28 -59.90 -30.95
N GLU A 487 73.60 -60.30 -29.88
CA GLU A 487 73.87 -61.58 -29.22
C GLU A 487 73.68 -62.77 -30.18
N ALA A 488 72.65 -62.76 -31.02
CA ALA A 488 72.45 -63.81 -32.01
C ALA A 488 73.56 -63.84 -33.08
N ALA A 489 74.07 -62.67 -33.49
CA ALA A 489 75.20 -62.56 -34.41
C ALA A 489 76.52 -63.01 -33.76
N GLU A 490 76.76 -62.69 -32.49
CA GLU A 490 77.91 -63.17 -31.72
C GLU A 490 77.86 -64.69 -31.52
N ARG A 491 76.68 -65.25 -31.17
CA ARG A 491 76.49 -66.71 -31.07
C ARG A 491 76.80 -67.41 -32.40
N ARG A 492 76.33 -66.86 -33.54
CA ARG A 492 76.68 -67.37 -34.88
C ARG A 492 78.18 -67.33 -35.16
N ARG A 493 78.87 -66.23 -34.84
CA ARG A 493 80.33 -66.15 -34.98
C ARG A 493 81.05 -67.20 -34.14
N VAL A 494 80.66 -67.36 -32.87
CA VAL A 494 81.24 -68.39 -31.98
C VAL A 494 80.95 -69.81 -32.49
N GLU A 495 79.81 -70.04 -33.15
CA GLU A 495 79.51 -71.31 -33.81
C GLU A 495 80.31 -71.52 -35.11
N GLU A 496 80.54 -70.47 -35.91
CA GLU A 496 81.40 -70.47 -37.09
C GLU A 496 82.87 -70.72 -36.71
N ASP A 497 83.38 -70.04 -35.68
CA ASP A 497 84.74 -70.22 -35.13
C ASP A 497 84.93 -71.66 -34.62
N ARG A 498 83.98 -72.18 -33.82
CA ARG A 498 83.98 -73.59 -33.39
C ARG A 498 83.85 -74.57 -34.56
N GLY A 499 83.16 -74.19 -35.63
CA GLY A 499 83.10 -74.93 -36.88
C GLY A 499 84.47 -74.99 -37.56
N GLY A 500 85.17 -73.85 -37.62
CA GLY A 500 86.54 -73.72 -38.11
C GLY A 500 87.54 -74.52 -37.31
N GLU A 501 87.50 -74.46 -35.97
CA GLU A 501 88.33 -75.27 -35.07
C GLU A 501 88.09 -76.77 -35.29
N ARG A 502 86.83 -77.21 -35.38
CA ARG A 502 86.49 -78.61 -35.67
C ARG A 502 86.96 -79.06 -37.06
N ALA A 503 86.84 -78.21 -38.08
CA ALA A 503 87.36 -78.48 -39.42
C ALA A 503 88.90 -78.55 -39.42
N GLY A 504 89.58 -77.67 -38.68
CA GLY A 504 91.03 -77.69 -38.50
C GLY A 504 91.51 -78.97 -37.80
N LEU A 505 90.85 -79.39 -36.73
CA LEU A 505 91.13 -80.65 -36.03
C LEU A 505 90.87 -81.88 -36.92
N ALA A 506 89.79 -81.88 -37.70
CA ALA A 506 89.51 -82.95 -38.66
C ALA A 506 90.60 -83.04 -39.75
N ALA A 507 91.01 -81.91 -40.33
CA ALA A 507 92.09 -81.86 -41.32
C ALA A 507 93.45 -82.30 -40.73
N GLN A 508 93.74 -81.96 -39.47
CA GLN A 508 94.92 -82.48 -38.75
C GLN A 508 94.86 -84.00 -38.54
N GLN A 509 93.70 -84.55 -38.19
CA GLN A 509 93.50 -86.00 -38.06
C GLN A 509 93.68 -86.72 -39.41
N GLU A 510 93.10 -86.21 -40.50
CA GLU A 510 93.29 -86.75 -41.85
C GLU A 510 94.77 -86.69 -42.27
N ALA A 511 95.45 -85.56 -42.04
CA ALA A 511 96.88 -85.43 -42.31
C ALA A 511 97.73 -86.42 -41.49
N ALA A 512 97.39 -86.65 -40.23
CA ALA A 512 98.04 -87.65 -39.38
C ALA A 512 97.83 -89.09 -39.89
N VAL A 513 96.63 -89.43 -40.35
CA VAL A 513 96.34 -90.74 -40.96
C VAL A 513 97.15 -90.94 -42.25
N VAL A 514 97.23 -89.93 -43.12
CA VAL A 514 98.06 -89.98 -44.34
C VAL A 514 99.55 -90.10 -44.00
N ALA A 515 100.03 -89.41 -42.95
CA ALA A 515 101.39 -89.52 -42.47
C ALA A 515 101.71 -90.93 -41.92
N GLN A 516 100.78 -91.54 -41.16
CA GLN A 516 100.90 -92.93 -40.70
C GLN A 516 100.97 -93.92 -41.86
N GLN A 517 100.10 -93.78 -42.87
CA GLN A 517 100.12 -94.62 -44.07
C GLN A 517 101.45 -94.49 -44.85
N ARG A 518 101.98 -93.27 -44.98
CA ARG A 518 103.31 -93.04 -45.57
C ARG A 518 104.42 -93.71 -44.75
N PHE A 519 104.37 -93.60 -43.42
CA PHE A 519 105.34 -94.25 -42.53
C PHE A 519 105.27 -95.78 -42.63
N GLU A 520 104.08 -96.39 -42.69
CA GLU A 520 103.91 -97.82 -42.93
C GLU A 520 104.50 -98.27 -44.27
N LEU A 521 104.30 -97.49 -45.34
CA LEU A 521 104.86 -97.79 -46.65
C LEU A 521 106.40 -97.72 -46.63
N VAL A 522 106.97 -96.68 -46.02
CA VAL A 522 108.43 -96.56 -45.83
C VAL A 522 108.97 -97.71 -44.99
N LYS A 523 108.30 -98.08 -43.89
CA LYS A 523 108.67 -99.22 -43.04
C LYS A 523 108.67 -100.53 -43.83
N LYS A 524 107.61 -100.83 -44.57
CA LYS A 524 107.51 -102.04 -45.42
C LYS A 524 108.57 -102.06 -46.52
N HIS A 525 108.89 -100.90 -47.10
CA HIS A 525 109.94 -100.78 -48.11
C HIS A 525 111.34 -100.98 -47.50
N TYR A 526 111.60 -100.46 -46.30
CA TYR A 526 112.86 -100.63 -45.57
C TYR A 526 113.04 -102.06 -45.05
N GLU A 527 111.97 -102.71 -44.56
CA GLU A 527 111.96 -104.14 -44.21
C GLU A 527 112.24 -105.04 -45.43
N ALA A 528 111.71 -104.68 -46.61
CA ALA A 528 112.01 -105.38 -47.86
C ALA A 528 113.48 -105.18 -48.30
N LEU A 529 114.02 -103.97 -48.19
CA LEU A 529 115.42 -103.65 -48.46
C LEU A 529 116.37 -104.40 -47.52
N LEU A 530 116.11 -104.39 -46.21
CA LEU A 530 116.93 -105.12 -45.24
C LEU A 530 116.90 -106.65 -45.47
N ARG A 531 115.76 -107.21 -45.93
CA ARG A 531 115.66 -108.62 -46.34
C ARG A 531 116.51 -108.97 -47.56
N GLN A 532 116.84 -108.02 -48.44
CA GLN A 532 117.71 -108.27 -49.59
C GLN A 532 119.21 -108.22 -49.26
N TYR A 533 119.62 -107.42 -48.27
CA TYR A 533 121.04 -107.15 -48.01
C TYR A 533 121.64 -107.87 -46.77
N ALA A 534 120.83 -108.49 -45.90
CA ALA A 534 121.35 -109.23 -44.73
C ALA A 534 120.44 -110.39 -44.25
N PRO A 535 120.49 -111.57 -44.90
CA PRO A 535 119.76 -112.75 -44.42
C PRO A 535 120.46 -113.40 -43.21
N GLY A 536 120.03 -113.07 -41.99
CA GLY A 536 120.44 -113.82 -40.79
C GLY A 536 120.53 -113.08 -39.45
N ILE A 537 120.35 -111.75 -39.42
CA ILE A 537 120.43 -110.95 -38.18
C ILE A 537 119.11 -110.20 -37.97
N GLY A 538 118.52 -110.31 -36.77
CA GLY A 538 117.17 -109.82 -36.48
C GLY A 538 117.05 -108.29 -36.56
N ALA A 539 116.22 -107.81 -37.50
CA ALA A 539 116.07 -106.38 -37.83
C ALA A 539 115.43 -105.50 -36.73
N GLY A 540 114.88 -106.08 -35.66
CA GLY A 540 114.17 -105.31 -34.62
C GLY A 540 115.05 -104.39 -33.76
N ILE A 541 116.24 -104.86 -33.37
CA ILE A 541 117.04 -104.23 -32.29
C ILE A 541 117.62 -102.87 -32.68
N PHE A 542 117.91 -102.65 -33.98
CA PHE A 542 118.41 -101.36 -34.46
C PHE A 542 117.31 -100.31 -34.63
N LEU A 543 116.08 -100.72 -34.99
CA LEU A 543 114.96 -99.80 -35.12
C LEU A 543 114.48 -99.29 -33.76
N GLU A 544 114.36 -100.16 -32.75
CA GLU A 544 113.95 -99.75 -31.39
C GLU A 544 114.90 -98.69 -30.81
N ARG A 545 116.22 -98.91 -30.90
CA ARG A 545 117.20 -97.92 -30.38
C ARG A 545 117.18 -96.57 -31.11
N ALA A 546 116.82 -96.54 -32.39
CA ALA A 546 116.68 -95.29 -33.14
C ALA A 546 115.37 -94.56 -32.77
N ILE A 547 114.26 -95.30 -32.65
CA ILE A 547 112.96 -94.75 -32.24
C ILE A 547 113.03 -94.22 -30.79
N SER A 548 113.64 -94.95 -29.86
CA SER A 548 113.76 -94.52 -28.46
C SER A 548 114.51 -93.20 -28.29
N ARG A 549 115.55 -92.93 -29.09
CA ARG A 549 116.28 -91.64 -29.03
C ARG A 549 115.46 -90.48 -29.60
N LYS A 550 114.74 -90.72 -30.70
CA LYS A 550 113.89 -89.69 -31.30
C LYS A 550 112.64 -89.39 -30.46
N ALA A 551 112.15 -90.37 -29.69
CA ALA A 551 111.05 -90.18 -28.76
C ALA A 551 111.44 -89.30 -27.56
N SER A 552 112.66 -89.43 -27.03
CA SER A 552 113.16 -88.52 -25.99
C SER A 552 113.33 -87.07 -26.51
N GLU A 553 113.86 -86.88 -27.72
CA GLU A 553 114.03 -85.53 -28.30
C GLU A 553 112.70 -84.80 -28.54
N MET A 554 111.63 -85.52 -28.87
CA MET A 554 110.28 -84.92 -29.02
C MET A 554 109.66 -84.51 -27.67
N ALA A 555 109.85 -85.32 -26.62
CA ALA A 555 109.32 -85.02 -25.29
C ALA A 555 109.98 -83.78 -24.67
N ASP A 556 111.26 -83.55 -24.93
CA ASP A 556 111.99 -82.36 -24.46
C ASP A 556 111.54 -81.06 -25.16
N LEU A 557 110.99 -81.14 -26.38
CA LEU A 557 110.45 -79.99 -27.11
C LEU A 557 109.05 -79.57 -26.60
N GLU A 558 108.16 -80.54 -26.31
CA GLU A 558 106.81 -80.24 -25.78
C GLU A 558 106.85 -79.59 -24.38
N MET A 559 107.91 -79.84 -23.59
CA MET A 559 108.15 -79.14 -22.32
C MET A 559 108.65 -77.70 -22.48
N GLN A 560 109.17 -77.29 -23.65
CA GLN A 560 109.58 -75.91 -23.92
C GLN A 560 108.39 -75.04 -24.38
N ASP A 561 107.55 -75.55 -25.28
CA ASP A 561 106.38 -74.81 -25.77
C ASP A 561 105.33 -74.56 -24.68
N SER A 562 105.17 -75.50 -23.74
CA SER A 562 104.24 -75.37 -22.61
C SER A 562 104.68 -74.34 -21.55
N ALA A 563 105.94 -73.89 -21.56
CA ALA A 563 106.42 -72.79 -20.72
C ALA A 563 106.09 -71.40 -21.30
N ALA A 564 106.11 -71.25 -22.64
CA ALA A 564 105.87 -69.98 -23.31
C ALA A 564 104.41 -69.46 -23.22
N ALA A 565 103.44 -70.37 -23.01
CA ALA A 565 102.02 -70.04 -23.00
C ALA A 565 101.52 -69.28 -21.73
N ARG A 566 102.39 -69.01 -20.74
CA ARG A 566 101.97 -68.46 -19.42
C ARG A 566 102.16 -66.95 -19.22
N GLU A 567 102.82 -66.22 -20.11
CA GLU A 567 103.11 -64.78 -19.91
C GLU A 567 102.10 -63.81 -20.57
N GLY A 568 101.11 -64.30 -21.31
CA GLY A 568 100.16 -63.47 -22.08
C GLY A 568 98.88 -63.07 -21.35
N THR A 569 98.95 -62.31 -20.25
CA THR A 569 97.74 -61.77 -19.57
C THR A 569 97.71 -60.24 -19.55
N ILE A 570 96.82 -59.62 -20.34
CA ILE A 570 96.57 -58.17 -20.35
C ILE A 570 95.11 -57.90 -19.98
N PRO A 571 94.81 -57.08 -18.95
CA PRO A 571 93.44 -56.71 -18.62
C PRO A 571 92.94 -55.53 -19.47
N ALA A 572 91.72 -55.63 -20.00
CA ALA A 572 91.06 -54.57 -20.75
C ALA A 572 89.71 -54.19 -20.11
N ALA A 573 89.64 -53.04 -19.45
CA ALA A 573 88.39 -52.47 -18.94
C ALA A 573 88.51 -50.96 -18.65
N LEU A 574 88.42 -50.10 -19.68
CA LEU A 574 88.12 -48.67 -19.52
C LEU A 574 87.41 -48.14 -20.79
N SER A 575 86.07 -48.01 -20.74
CA SER A 575 85.30 -46.95 -21.43
C SER A 575 83.78 -47.17 -21.23
N GLN A 576 83.18 -46.35 -20.36
CA GLN A 576 81.75 -45.99 -20.25
C GLN A 576 81.58 -45.20 -18.93
N ARG A 577 80.78 -44.13 -18.84
CA ARG A 577 80.21 -43.27 -19.90
C ARG A 577 79.86 -41.90 -19.30
#